data_AF-A0A2E4W9M8-F1
#
_entry.id   AF-A0A2E4W9M8-F1
#
_cell.length_a   1.000
_cell.length_b   1.000
_cell.length_c   1.000
_cell.angle_alpha   90.00
_cell.angle_beta   90.00
_cell.angle_gamma   90.00
#
_symmetry.space_group_name_H-M   'P 1'
#
loop_
_entity.id
_entity.type
_entity.pdbx_description
1 polymer ?
#
loop_
_entity_poly.entity_id
_entity_poly.type
_entity_poly.pdbx_seq_one_letter_code
_entity_poly.pdbx_strand_id
1 'polypeptide(L)'
;MTTYNVTVEELRNIVTTSAATPDKVYVKILATAGGQQGGLLTGSTEPNAATGAEGNWYIWQMGSGEARLFGPKASGAWPAEYIPLTGADRHIHTQGSAATTWTVTHGLGGYPSVTVVDSTDTVVIGGVQYDSETQVTLTFSAAFSGSAYLT
;
A
#
# COMPACT_ATOMS: atom_id res chain seq x y z
N MET A 1 -17.59 -27.50 8.18
CA MET A 1 -17.67 -26.56 7.05
C MET A 1 -19.08 -25.99 7.06
N THR A 2 -19.25 -24.72 7.43
CA THR A 2 -20.58 -24.11 7.57
C THR A 2 -20.86 -23.29 6.33
N THR A 3 -21.91 -23.65 5.59
CA THR A 3 -22.36 -22.92 4.41
C THR A 3 -23.34 -21.84 4.87
N TYR A 4 -23.02 -20.57 4.60
CA TYR A 4 -23.92 -19.45 4.83
C TYR A 4 -24.59 -19.08 3.50
N ASN A 5 -25.91 -19.30 3.41
CA ASN A 5 -26.70 -18.91 2.24
C ASN A 5 -27.00 -17.41 2.33
N VAL A 6 -26.38 -16.61 1.46
CA VAL A 6 -26.68 -15.17 1.34
C VAL A 6 -27.89 -15.01 0.42
N THR A 7 -28.93 -14.35 0.91
CA THR A 7 -30.15 -14.07 0.13
C THR A 7 -29.95 -12.92 -0.85
N VAL A 8 -30.77 -12.87 -1.91
CA VAL A 8 -30.77 -11.78 -2.90
C VAL A 8 -31.02 -10.41 -2.25
N GLU A 9 -31.79 -10.37 -1.17
CA GLU A 9 -32.08 -9.15 -0.41
C GLU A 9 -30.88 -8.66 0.41
N GLU A 10 -30.10 -9.59 0.98
CA GLU A 10 -28.83 -9.26 1.64
C GLU A 10 -27.80 -8.73 0.65
N LEU A 11 -27.75 -9.24 -0.58
CA LEU A 11 -26.88 -8.72 -1.64
C LEU A 11 -27.26 -7.29 -2.05
N ARG A 12 -28.56 -6.98 -2.13
CA ARG A 12 -29.08 -5.64 -2.48
C ARG A 12 -28.77 -4.56 -1.44
N ASN A 13 -28.59 -4.94 -0.17
CA ASN A 13 -28.17 -4.02 0.89
C ASN A 13 -26.64 -3.82 0.98
N ILE A 14 -25.85 -4.61 0.26
CA ILE A 14 -24.38 -4.55 0.29
C ILE A 14 -23.83 -3.53 -0.71
N VAL A 15 -24.57 -3.19 -1.77
CA VAL A 15 -24.18 -2.17 -2.74
C VAL A 15 -25.26 -1.08 -2.77
N THR A 16 -25.14 -0.10 -1.87
CA THR A 16 -25.93 1.12 -1.93
C THR A 16 -25.05 2.23 -2.49
N THR A 17 -25.40 2.75 -3.67
CA THR A 17 -24.98 4.10 -4.04
C THR A 17 -26.00 5.05 -3.43
N SER A 18 -25.57 5.95 -2.53
CA SER A 18 -26.46 7.00 -2.05
C SER A 18 -26.44 8.15 -3.06
N ALA A 19 -27.61 8.69 -3.41
CA ALA A 19 -27.72 9.84 -4.33
C ALA A 19 -26.97 11.10 -3.82
N ALA A 20 -26.52 11.12 -2.55
CA ALA A 20 -25.72 12.19 -1.97
C ALA A 20 -24.22 12.10 -2.32
N THR A 21 -23.70 10.91 -2.68
CA THR A 21 -22.28 10.71 -3.04
C THR A 21 -22.16 9.63 -4.12
N PRO A 22 -22.39 9.97 -5.40
CA PRO A 22 -22.41 9.01 -6.51
C PRO A 22 -21.08 8.26 -6.73
N ASP A 23 -19.96 8.80 -6.25
CA ASP A 23 -18.61 8.22 -6.44
C ASP A 23 -18.12 7.36 -5.27
N LYS A 24 -19.01 6.96 -4.34
CA LYS A 24 -18.64 6.14 -3.18
C LYS A 24 -19.27 4.75 -3.25
N VAL A 25 -18.42 3.73 -3.22
CA VAL A 25 -18.82 2.32 -3.07
C VAL A 25 -18.78 1.96 -1.59
N TYR A 26 -19.92 1.54 -1.03
CA TYR A 26 -19.98 0.99 0.32
C TYR A 26 -19.80 -0.52 0.23
N VAL A 27 -18.80 -1.08 0.92
CA VAL A 27 -18.57 -2.52 1.00
C VAL A 27 -18.94 -2.97 2.41
N LYS A 28 -20.00 -3.78 2.54
CA LYS A 28 -20.36 -4.40 3.83
C LYS A 28 -19.47 -5.61 4.06
N ILE A 29 -18.62 -5.54 5.08
CA ILE A 29 -17.78 -6.65 5.52
C ILE A 29 -18.58 -7.47 6.54
N LEU A 30 -18.85 -8.74 6.22
CA LEU A 30 -19.48 -9.70 7.14
C LEU A 30 -18.36 -10.44 7.90
N ALA A 31 -18.10 -10.07 9.16
CA ALA A 31 -17.16 -10.80 10.00
C ALA A 31 -17.85 -12.03 10.62
N THR A 32 -17.27 -13.22 10.46
CA THR A 32 -17.81 -14.51 10.97
C THR A 32 -17.07 -15.05 12.19
N ALA A 33 -16.14 -14.30 12.78
CA ALA A 33 -15.42 -14.72 13.98
C ALA A 33 -15.99 -14.04 15.25
N GLY A 34 -16.70 -14.83 16.07
CA GLY A 34 -16.84 -14.58 17.52
C GLY A 34 -17.59 -13.32 17.96
N GLY A 35 -18.92 -13.29 17.81
CA GLY A 35 -19.84 -12.62 18.74
C GLY A 35 -19.82 -11.08 18.88
N GLN A 36 -18.82 -10.36 18.37
CA GLN A 36 -18.83 -8.90 18.31
C GLN A 36 -18.90 -8.44 16.85
N GLN A 37 -19.72 -7.43 16.57
CA GLN A 37 -19.88 -6.87 15.23
C GLN A 37 -18.54 -6.30 14.76
N GLY A 38 -17.81 -7.07 13.96
CA GLY A 38 -16.50 -6.67 13.44
C GLY A 38 -16.60 -5.40 12.60
N GLY A 39 -15.95 -4.34 13.05
CA GLY A 39 -15.83 -3.07 12.32
C GLY A 39 -14.62 -3.07 11.39
N LEU A 40 -14.65 -2.22 10.38
CA LEU A 40 -13.47 -1.87 9.59
C LEU A 40 -12.75 -0.71 10.28
N LEU A 41 -11.53 -0.97 10.72
CA LEU A 41 -10.63 0.01 11.29
C LEU A 41 -9.61 0.47 10.25
N THR A 42 -9.04 1.64 10.44
CA THR A 42 -7.92 2.15 9.62
C THR A 42 -6.85 2.77 10.51
N GLY A 43 -5.59 2.75 10.10
CA GLY A 43 -4.57 3.55 10.76
C GLY A 43 -3.21 3.52 10.07
N SER A 44 -2.26 4.28 10.61
CA SER A 44 -0.95 4.54 10.01
C SER A 44 0.15 3.58 10.45
N THR A 45 -0.12 2.73 11.44
CA THR A 45 0.82 1.72 11.97
C THR A 45 0.25 0.33 11.76
N GLU A 46 1.12 -0.66 11.66
CA GLU A 46 0.70 -2.06 11.61
C GLU A 46 -0.16 -2.41 12.84
N PRO A 47 -1.28 -3.14 12.66
CA PRO A 47 -2.15 -3.47 13.78
C PRO A 47 -1.48 -4.48 14.71
N ASN A 48 -1.59 -4.25 16.02
CA ASN A 48 -1.04 -5.13 17.05
C ASN A 48 -2.16 -5.74 17.92
N ALA A 49 -1.79 -6.57 18.90
CA ALA A 49 -2.74 -7.24 19.78
C ALA A 49 -3.66 -6.28 20.55
N ALA A 50 -3.25 -5.04 20.81
CA ALA A 50 -4.08 -4.01 21.44
C ALA A 50 -4.98 -3.26 20.44
N THR A 51 -4.70 -3.34 19.14
CA THR A 51 -5.49 -2.69 18.08
C THR A 51 -6.79 -3.45 17.84
N GLY A 52 -7.93 -2.81 18.09
CA GLY A 52 -9.26 -3.33 17.77
C GLY A 52 -9.72 -4.53 18.63
N ALA A 53 -11.00 -4.87 18.47
CA ALA A 53 -11.64 -6.03 19.11
C ALA A 53 -11.66 -7.24 18.15
N GLU A 54 -12.02 -8.40 18.69
CA GLU A 54 -12.26 -9.62 17.93
C GLU A 54 -13.28 -9.40 16.80
N GLY A 55 -13.04 -10.01 15.64
CA GLY A 55 -13.87 -9.86 14.45
C GLY A 55 -13.56 -8.62 13.60
N ASN A 56 -12.81 -7.64 14.11
CA ASN A 56 -12.47 -6.44 13.33
C ASN A 56 -11.58 -6.77 12.13
N TRP A 57 -11.74 -5.95 11.09
CA TRP A 57 -10.80 -5.85 9.98
C TRP A 57 -10.01 -4.55 10.11
N TYR A 58 -8.81 -4.48 9.54
CA TYR A 58 -7.94 -3.30 9.65
C TYR A 58 -7.29 -2.99 8.31
N ILE A 59 -7.40 -1.75 7.85
CA ILE A 59 -6.60 -1.24 6.74
C ILE A 59 -5.44 -0.44 7.32
N TRP A 60 -4.23 -0.97 7.16
CA TRP A 60 -3.02 -0.23 7.44
C TRP A 60 -2.65 0.60 6.22
N GLN A 61 -2.69 1.93 6.37
CA GLN A 61 -2.27 2.90 5.35
C GLN A 61 -0.85 3.36 5.69
N MET A 62 0.09 3.11 4.79
CA MET A 62 1.47 3.51 4.98
C MET A 62 1.72 4.90 4.40
N GLY A 63 2.75 5.57 4.92
CA GLY A 63 3.21 6.83 4.36
C GLY A 63 3.70 6.72 2.90
N SER A 64 4.00 5.50 2.43
CA SER A 64 4.38 5.21 1.04
C SER A 64 3.21 5.19 0.06
N GLY A 65 1.96 5.25 0.53
CA GLY A 65 0.76 5.08 -0.30
C GLY A 65 0.31 3.62 -0.44
N GLU A 66 1.07 2.66 0.11
CA GLU A 66 0.63 1.27 0.25
C GLU A 66 -0.50 1.15 1.29
N ALA A 67 -1.44 0.27 1.00
CA ALA A 67 -2.49 -0.12 1.93
C ALA A 67 -2.57 -1.64 2.01
N ARG A 68 -2.66 -2.16 3.24
CA ARG A 68 -2.81 -3.60 3.50
C ARG A 68 -4.08 -3.83 4.30
N LEU A 69 -4.88 -4.80 3.90
CA LEU A 69 -6.05 -5.27 4.64
C LEU A 69 -5.68 -6.48 5.48
N PHE A 70 -5.89 -6.37 6.79
CA PHE A 70 -5.75 -7.43 7.76
C PHE A 70 -7.12 -7.85 8.27
N GLY A 71 -7.28 -9.13 8.57
CA GLY A 71 -8.40 -9.62 9.35
C GLY A 71 -9.04 -10.91 8.82
N PRO A 72 -10.11 -11.36 9.49
CA PRO A 72 -10.62 -10.79 10.75
C PRO A 72 -9.65 -11.03 11.92
N LYS A 73 -9.58 -10.12 12.90
CA LYS A 73 -8.87 -10.34 14.17
C LYS A 73 -9.50 -11.51 14.91
N ALA A 74 -8.68 -12.45 15.38
CA ALA A 74 -9.16 -13.63 16.09
C ALA A 74 -8.20 -14.03 17.22
N SER A 75 -8.77 -14.47 18.34
CA SER A 75 -8.05 -14.95 19.52
C SER A 75 -6.98 -13.97 20.03
N GLY A 76 -7.27 -12.66 20.02
CA GLY A 76 -6.39 -11.61 20.51
C GLY A 76 -5.29 -11.18 19.52
N ALA A 77 -5.25 -11.78 18.33
CA ALA A 77 -4.19 -11.55 17.36
C ALA A 77 -4.72 -11.19 15.97
N TRP A 78 -3.93 -10.41 15.23
CA TRP A 78 -4.15 -10.19 13.80
C TRP A 78 -3.47 -11.30 12.99
N PRO A 79 -4.07 -11.75 11.87
CA PRO A 79 -3.40 -12.67 10.96
C PRO A 79 -2.07 -12.10 10.48
N ALA A 80 -1.06 -12.96 10.34
CA ALA A 80 0.25 -12.57 9.79
C ALA A 80 0.18 -12.30 8.27
N GLU A 81 -0.75 -12.95 7.58
CA GLU A 81 -1.03 -12.71 6.16
C GLU A 81 -1.98 -11.52 6.00
N TYR A 82 -1.77 -10.75 4.94
CA TYR A 82 -2.58 -9.58 4.59
C TYR A 82 -2.87 -9.55 3.09
N ILE A 83 -3.92 -8.83 2.71
CA ILE A 83 -4.24 -8.56 1.31
C ILE A 83 -3.73 -7.15 0.96
N PRO A 84 -2.81 -7.00 0.00
CA PRO A 84 -2.44 -5.67 -0.50
C PRO A 84 -3.65 -5.05 -1.22
N LEU A 85 -4.04 -3.83 -0.81
CA LEU A 85 -5.15 -3.08 -1.41
C LEU A 85 -4.66 -2.04 -2.43
N THR A 86 -3.46 -1.52 -2.24
CA THR A 86 -2.75 -0.69 -3.21
C THR A 86 -1.32 -1.18 -3.32
N GLY A 87 -0.80 -1.21 -4.55
CA GLY A 87 0.65 -1.25 -4.76
C GLY A 87 1.20 0.14 -4.52
N ALA A 88 2.48 0.25 -4.17
CA ALA A 88 3.14 1.53 -4.26
C ALA A 88 3.25 1.87 -5.76
N ASP A 89 2.42 2.79 -6.26
CA ASP A 89 2.19 2.94 -7.70
C ASP A 89 3.44 3.39 -8.49
N ARG A 90 4.26 4.27 -7.89
CA ARG A 90 5.51 4.80 -8.46
C ARG A 90 6.21 5.69 -7.44
N HIS A 91 7.53 5.59 -7.30
CA HIS A 91 8.33 6.57 -6.56
C HIS A 91 9.08 7.50 -7.53
N ILE A 92 9.11 8.80 -7.23
CA ILE A 92 9.87 9.80 -8.01
C ILE A 92 10.87 10.46 -7.07
N HIS A 93 12.15 10.29 -7.39
CA HIS A 93 13.24 10.97 -6.71
C HIS A 93 13.70 12.16 -7.53
N THR A 94 13.77 13.35 -6.94
CA THR A 94 14.30 14.55 -7.60
C THR A 94 15.66 14.89 -7.02
N GLN A 95 16.69 14.86 -7.86
CA GLN A 95 18.03 15.29 -7.50
C GLN A 95 18.23 16.74 -7.95
N GLY A 96 18.15 17.69 -7.00
CA GLY A 96 18.25 19.13 -7.31
C GLY A 96 19.68 19.64 -7.55
N SER A 97 20.69 18.99 -6.96
CA SER A 97 22.10 19.35 -7.12
C SER A 97 22.84 18.31 -7.93
N ALA A 98 23.74 18.74 -8.83
CA ALA A 98 24.51 17.84 -9.66
C ALA A 98 25.38 16.89 -8.82
N ALA A 99 25.19 15.58 -9.02
CA ALA A 99 25.94 14.54 -8.32
C ALA A 99 26.15 13.32 -9.21
N THR A 100 27.25 12.60 -9.02
CA THR A 100 27.54 11.31 -9.67
C THR A 100 26.91 10.13 -8.95
N THR A 101 26.50 10.30 -7.70
CA THR A 101 25.92 9.23 -6.86
C THR A 101 24.64 9.75 -6.21
N TRP A 102 23.52 9.07 -6.44
CA TRP A 102 22.22 9.42 -5.85
C TRP A 102 21.75 8.28 -4.97
N THR A 103 21.46 8.57 -3.69
CA THR A 103 20.85 7.60 -2.78
C THR A 103 19.35 7.84 -2.74
N VAL A 104 18.60 6.88 -3.27
CA VAL A 104 17.14 6.95 -3.43
C VAL A 104 16.49 6.03 -2.40
N THR A 105 15.87 6.62 -1.38
CA THR A 105 15.02 5.90 -0.43
C THR A 105 13.58 5.90 -0.94
N HIS A 106 12.98 4.73 -1.12
CA HIS A 106 11.62 4.56 -1.64
C HIS A 106 10.79 3.62 -0.74
N GLY A 107 9.47 3.65 -0.93
CA GLY A 107 8.52 2.81 -0.19
C GLY A 107 7.80 1.80 -1.07
N LEU A 108 8.44 1.34 -2.15
CA LEU A 108 7.85 0.41 -3.13
C LEU A 108 7.91 -1.07 -2.71
N GLY A 109 8.83 -1.41 -1.79
CA GLY A 109 9.22 -2.79 -1.54
C GLY A 109 10.00 -3.42 -2.70
N GLY A 110 10.74 -4.49 -2.41
CA GLY A 110 11.47 -5.26 -3.42
C GLY A 110 12.50 -4.46 -4.21
N TYR A 111 12.70 -4.84 -5.49
CA TYR A 111 13.71 -4.29 -6.38
C TYR A 111 13.06 -3.66 -7.63
N PRO A 112 12.57 -2.41 -7.54
CA PRO A 112 11.78 -1.77 -8.59
C PRO A 112 12.62 -1.42 -9.82
N SER A 113 11.97 -1.32 -10.99
CA SER A 113 12.65 -0.83 -12.20
C SER A 113 13.01 0.64 -12.05
N VAL A 114 14.19 1.06 -12.50
CA VAL A 114 14.65 2.45 -12.40
C VAL A 114 14.83 3.05 -13.79
N THR A 115 14.24 4.22 -14.01
CA THR A 115 14.52 5.09 -15.17
C THR A 115 15.01 6.43 -14.67
N VAL A 116 16.18 6.88 -15.13
CA VAL A 116 16.74 8.18 -14.75
C VAL A 116 16.65 9.13 -15.93
N VAL A 117 16.28 10.37 -15.66
CA VAL A 117 16.33 11.48 -16.62
C VAL A 117 17.16 12.63 -16.05
N ASP A 118 17.84 13.37 -16.92
CA ASP A 118 18.48 14.64 -16.55
C ASP A 118 17.47 15.79 -16.47
N SER A 119 17.96 17.01 -16.19
CA SER A 119 17.13 18.22 -16.11
C SER A 119 16.55 18.69 -17.44
N THR A 120 16.93 18.04 -18.56
CA THR A 120 16.41 18.28 -19.91
C THR A 120 15.47 17.17 -20.37
N ASP A 121 15.05 16.29 -19.45
CA ASP A 121 14.18 15.13 -19.69
C ASP A 121 14.81 14.08 -20.63
N THR A 122 16.15 14.04 -20.73
CA THR A 122 16.85 13.00 -21.49
C THR A 122 17.13 11.80 -20.59
N VAL A 123 16.82 10.59 -21.06
CA VAL A 123 17.11 9.36 -20.30
C VAL A 123 18.62 9.16 -20.16
N VAL A 124 19.07 8.92 -18.92
CA VAL A 124 20.46 8.65 -18.57
C VAL A 124 20.58 7.22 -18.05
N ILE A 125 21.57 6.48 -18.55
CA ILE A 125 21.88 5.13 -18.07
C ILE A 125 23.06 5.23 -17.10
N GLY A 126 22.87 4.70 -15.89
CA GLY A 126 23.88 4.59 -14.85
C GLY A 126 23.91 3.20 -14.22
N GLY A 127 24.81 3.00 -13.27
CA GLY A 127 24.78 1.83 -12.40
C GLY A 127 23.61 1.92 -11.44
N VAL A 128 22.88 0.81 -11.27
CA VAL A 128 21.78 0.67 -10.31
C VAL A 128 22.17 -0.41 -9.31
N GLN A 129 22.39 0.00 -8.07
CA GLN A 129 22.66 -0.90 -6.96
C GLN A 129 21.46 -0.89 -6.01
N TYR A 130 20.83 -2.04 -5.79
CA TYR A 130 19.81 -2.17 -4.74
C TYR A 130 20.52 -2.42 -3.42
N ASP A 131 20.42 -1.47 -2.48
CA ASP A 131 21.02 -1.58 -1.15
C ASP A 131 20.10 -2.33 -0.19
N SER A 132 18.78 -2.18 -0.36
CA SER A 132 17.73 -2.91 0.35
C SER A 132 16.42 -2.91 -0.46
N GLU A 133 15.34 -3.49 0.09
CA GLU A 133 13.99 -3.41 -0.50
C GLU A 133 13.38 -1.99 -0.49
N THR A 134 14.06 -1.03 0.13
CA THR A 134 13.58 0.35 0.30
C THR A 134 14.64 1.39 -0.07
N GLN A 135 15.80 0.98 -0.61
CA GLN A 135 16.89 1.88 -0.96
C GLN A 135 17.67 1.41 -2.18
N VAL A 136 17.94 2.35 -3.08
CA VAL A 136 18.74 2.17 -4.29
C VAL A 136 19.82 3.25 -4.37
N THR A 137 21.04 2.86 -4.72
CA THR A 137 22.13 3.77 -5.05
C THR A 137 22.33 3.79 -6.57
N LEU A 138 22.21 4.97 -7.17
CA LEU A 138 22.45 5.23 -8.59
C LEU A 138 23.83 5.85 -8.77
N THR A 139 24.59 5.38 -9.76
CA THR A 139 25.94 5.88 -10.05
C THR A 139 26.13 6.24 -11.51
N PHE A 140 26.81 7.36 -11.77
CA PHE A 140 27.01 7.92 -13.10
C PHE A 140 28.47 8.35 -13.31
N SER A 141 28.90 8.43 -14.57
CA SER A 141 30.25 8.87 -14.95
C SER A 141 30.47 10.38 -14.85
N ALA A 142 29.40 11.18 -14.79
CA ALA A 142 29.43 12.63 -14.66
C ALA A 142 28.30 13.11 -13.73
N ALA A 143 28.51 14.27 -13.09
CA ALA A 143 27.53 14.83 -12.18
C ALA A 143 26.44 15.59 -12.95
N PHE A 144 25.18 15.31 -12.65
CA PHE A 144 24.02 16.04 -13.18
C PHE A 144 22.87 16.03 -12.16
N SER A 145 21.90 16.93 -12.38
CA SER A 145 20.63 16.98 -11.67
C SER A 145 19.51 16.45 -12.55
N GLY A 146 18.41 16.00 -11.96
CA GLY A 146 17.32 15.39 -12.73
C GLY A 146 16.36 14.61 -11.84
N SER A 147 15.72 13.59 -12.42
CA SER A 147 14.77 12.75 -11.69
C SER A 147 15.02 11.25 -11.94
N ALA A 148 14.75 10.42 -10.94
CA ALA A 148 14.68 8.97 -11.08
C ALA A 148 13.24 8.50 -10.80
N TYR A 149 12.67 7.77 -11.75
CA TYR A 149 11.35 7.14 -11.66
C TYR A 149 11.52 5.66 -11.34
N LEU A 150 10.91 5.22 -10.26
CA LEU A 150 10.94 3.84 -9.77
C LEU A 150 9.52 3.26 -9.82
N THR A 151 9.36 2.07 -10.39
CA THR A 151 8.07 1.36 -10.55
C THR A 151 8.22 -0.13 -10.30
#